data_AF-A0A3M2IYK9-F1
#
_entry.id   AF-A0A3M2IYK9-F1
#
_cell.length_a   1.000
_cell.length_b   1.000
_cell.length_c   1.000
_cell.angle_alpha   90.00
_cell.angle_beta   90.00
_cell.angle_gamma   90.00
#
_symmetry.space_group_name_H-M   'P 1'
#
loop_
_entity.id
_entity.type
_entity.pdbx_description
1 polymer ?
#
loop_
_entity_poly.entity_id
_entity_poly.type
_entity_poly.pdbx_seq_one_letter_code
_entity_poly.pdbx_strand_id
1 'polypeptide(L)'
;MKRQWFFPSWVLVFVYLAVRFWQQARALGVLGTSRRWQAAIFLSALVAFGALVLWGWLRHTIPAWVAALGHLAGRARQFGVVVAVLYPVGVFLLVWHPMYGAYFTSLWTRLALLYLGASLCALWLYAGWPQRPPVAWLVGVLLYQVVAYALLWFLGPVSPYPLSLGWSETSRYYYASLFLSPRLYGFRAAWPALHPSRYLLQSIPFWFGTLPLWVHRAWQAALWI
;
A
#
# COMPACT_ATOMS: atom_id res chain seq x y z
N MET A 1 -10.11 18.13 26.35
CA MET A 1 -10.55 16.76 25.98
C MET A 1 -9.42 16.01 25.28
N LYS A 2 -9.06 14.85 25.86
CA LYS A 2 -8.08 13.80 25.50
C LYS A 2 -7.40 13.91 24.11
N ARG A 3 -6.15 14.37 24.06
CA ARG A 3 -5.39 14.67 22.81
C ARG A 3 -4.13 13.82 22.55
N GLN A 4 -3.87 12.74 23.29
CA GLN A 4 -2.49 12.22 23.44
C GLN A 4 -2.13 10.88 22.75
N TRP A 5 -3.04 10.18 22.09
CA TRP A 5 -2.80 8.76 21.72
C TRP A 5 -2.12 8.52 20.36
N PHE A 6 -1.99 9.54 19.51
CA PHE A 6 -1.62 9.31 18.10
C PHE A 6 -0.13 9.06 17.84
N PHE A 7 0.68 9.42 18.84
CA PHE A 7 2.07 9.80 18.66
C PHE A 7 3.05 8.83 19.38
N PRO A 8 2.67 8.05 20.43
CA PRO A 8 3.55 7.03 21.02
C PRO A 8 3.92 5.90 20.04
N SER A 9 3.06 5.65 19.06
CA SER A 9 3.21 4.54 18.11
C SER A 9 4.44 4.68 17.21
N TRP A 10 4.86 5.89 16.88
CA TRP A 10 6.03 6.15 16.04
C TRP A 10 7.33 5.72 16.72
N VAL A 11 7.45 6.07 18.00
CA VAL A 11 8.58 5.67 18.83
C VAL A 11 8.62 4.15 18.92
N LEU A 12 7.46 3.50 19.12
CA LEU A 12 7.35 2.05 19.13
C LEU A 12 7.76 1.42 17.79
N VAL A 13 7.40 2.02 16.66
CA VAL A 13 7.83 1.56 15.32
C VAL A 13 9.34 1.71 15.15
N PHE A 14 9.93 2.84 15.51
CA PHE A 14 11.39 3.03 15.41
C PHE A 14 12.17 2.08 16.33
N VAL A 15 11.72 1.91 17.58
CA VAL A 15 12.30 0.95 18.51
C VAL A 15 12.17 -0.47 17.97
N TYR A 16 11.00 -0.85 17.44
CA TYR A 16 10.78 -2.16 16.83
C TYR A 16 11.71 -2.40 15.64
N LEU A 17 11.86 -1.44 14.73
CA LEU A 17 12.76 -1.55 13.58
C LEU A 17 14.22 -1.70 14.03
N ALA A 18 14.66 -0.94 15.02
CA ALA A 18 16.01 -1.06 15.58
C ALA A 18 16.25 -2.45 16.19
N VAL A 19 15.27 -2.98 16.94
CA VAL A 19 15.34 -4.34 17.51
C VAL A 19 15.39 -5.39 16.41
N ARG A 20 14.56 -5.26 15.36
CA ARG A 20 14.56 -6.20 14.22
C ARG A 20 15.89 -6.19 13.48
N PHE A 21 16.45 -5.01 13.25
CA PHE A 21 17.75 -4.85 12.61
C PHE A 21 18.85 -5.55 13.42
N TRP A 22 18.84 -5.36 14.74
CA TRP A 22 19.77 -6.04 15.65
C TRP A 22 19.60 -7.57 15.64
N GLN A 23 18.37 -8.07 15.66
CA GLN A 23 18.07 -9.52 15.57
C GLN A 23 18.62 -10.12 14.27
N GLN A 24 18.43 -9.43 13.14
CA GLN A 24 18.92 -9.87 11.84
C GLN A 24 20.45 -9.90 11.81
N ALA A 25 21.11 -8.87 12.33
CA ALA A 25 22.57 -8.82 12.43
C ALA A 25 23.14 -9.94 13.34
N ARG A 26 22.43 -10.27 14.43
CA ARG A 26 22.80 -11.40 15.30
C ARG A 26 22.66 -12.75 14.58
N ALA A 27 21.56 -12.95 13.84
CA ALA A 27 21.32 -14.17 13.09
C ALA A 27 22.35 -14.41 11.98
N LEU A 28 22.86 -13.34 11.38
CA LEU A 28 23.91 -13.38 10.35
C LEU A 28 25.33 -13.54 10.95
N GLY A 29 25.51 -13.53 12.26
CA GLY A 29 26.82 -13.65 12.91
C GLY A 29 27.78 -12.47 12.66
N VAL A 30 27.28 -11.34 12.14
CA VAL A 30 28.10 -10.20 11.70
C VAL A 30 28.48 -9.21 12.81
N LEU A 31 27.90 -9.38 14.01
CA LEU A 31 28.05 -8.45 15.13
C LEU A 31 29.50 -8.28 15.61
N GLY A 32 30.27 -9.37 15.65
CA GLY A 32 31.67 -9.35 16.09
C GLY A 32 32.69 -9.12 14.98
N THR A 33 32.28 -9.30 13.72
CA THR A 33 33.20 -9.41 12.59
C THR A 33 33.26 -8.16 11.71
N SER A 34 32.23 -7.30 11.73
CA SER A 34 32.15 -6.14 10.85
C SER A 34 31.93 -4.82 11.58
N ARG A 35 32.91 -3.93 11.50
CA ARG A 35 32.82 -2.55 12.02
C ARG A 35 31.67 -1.74 11.40
N ARG A 36 31.32 -2.03 10.13
CA ARG A 36 30.20 -1.36 9.44
C ARG A 36 28.85 -1.74 10.06
N TRP A 37 28.67 -3.02 10.40
CA TRP A 37 27.46 -3.49 11.08
C TRP A 37 27.37 -2.98 12.51
N GLN A 38 28.48 -2.94 13.25
CA GLN A 38 28.53 -2.34 14.58
C GLN A 38 28.14 -0.86 14.54
N ALA A 39 28.68 -0.10 13.58
CA ALA A 39 28.31 1.31 13.38
C ALA A 39 26.83 1.48 13.02
N ALA A 40 26.28 0.64 12.13
CA ALA A 40 24.86 0.69 11.75
C ALA A 40 23.93 0.39 12.95
N ILE A 41 24.29 -0.56 13.80
CA ILE A 41 23.53 -0.89 15.02
C ILE A 41 23.60 0.27 16.02
N PHE A 42 24.79 0.81 16.26
CA PHE A 42 24.96 1.96 17.13
C PHE A 42 24.12 3.16 16.64
N LEU A 43 24.16 3.44 15.34
CA LEU A 43 23.35 4.49 14.74
C LEU A 43 21.84 4.22 14.92
N SER A 44 21.40 2.97 14.72
CA SER A 44 19.99 2.58 14.91
C SER A 44 19.53 2.74 16.37
N ALA A 45 20.38 2.41 17.34
CA ALA A 45 20.12 2.60 18.75
C ALA A 45 20.08 4.09 19.12
N LEU A 46 20.99 4.89 18.55
CA LEU A 46 21.01 6.34 18.72
C LEU A 46 19.74 6.99 18.16
N VAL A 47 19.25 6.53 17.00
CA VAL A 47 17.99 6.99 16.41
C VAL A 47 16.80 6.62 17.29
N ALA A 48 16.75 5.38 17.80
CA ALA A 48 15.68 4.94 18.70
C ALA A 48 15.67 5.72 20.04
N PHE A 49 16.86 5.93 20.63
CA PHE A 49 17.01 6.75 21.83
C PHE A 49 16.65 8.22 21.56
N GLY A 50 17.13 8.78 20.45
CA GLY A 50 16.77 10.11 19.98
C GLY A 50 15.26 10.26 19.83
N ALA A 51 14.56 9.26 19.27
CA ALA A 51 13.11 9.25 19.16
C ALA A 51 12.39 9.23 20.53
N LEU A 52 12.91 8.50 21.52
CA LEU A 52 12.40 8.50 22.90
C LEU A 52 12.61 9.84 23.61
N VAL A 53 13.74 10.49 23.40
CA VAL A 53 14.03 11.82 23.96
C VAL A 53 13.17 12.88 23.25
N LEU A 54 13.10 12.83 21.92
CA LEU A 54 12.21 13.66 21.12
C LEU A 54 10.76 13.50 21.57
N TRP A 55 10.30 12.29 21.90
CA TRP A 55 8.98 12.05 22.46
C TRP A 55 8.73 12.81 23.77
N GLY A 56 9.66 12.69 24.71
CA GLY A 56 9.60 13.38 26.01
C GLY A 56 9.57 14.91 25.87
N TRP A 57 10.20 15.45 24.85
CA TRP A 57 10.19 16.88 24.53
C TRP A 57 8.94 17.30 23.72
N LEU A 58 8.62 16.55 22.67
CA LEU A 58 7.49 16.76 21.76
C LEU A 58 6.16 16.79 22.51
N ARG A 59 5.95 15.97 23.55
CA ARG A 59 4.69 16.00 24.32
C ARG A 59 4.34 17.40 24.88
N HIS A 60 5.34 18.25 25.08
CA HIS A 60 5.16 19.63 25.57
C HIS A 60 5.06 20.65 24.43
N THR A 61 5.72 20.41 23.28
CA THR A 61 5.76 21.36 22.15
C THR A 61 4.76 21.04 21.03
N ILE A 62 4.22 19.82 20.96
CA ILE A 62 3.22 19.37 19.97
C ILE A 62 2.04 20.33 19.83
N PRO A 63 1.45 20.89 20.90
CA PRO A 63 0.33 21.82 20.74
C PRO A 63 0.71 23.05 19.90
N ALA A 64 1.92 23.58 20.08
CA ALA A 64 2.44 24.71 19.33
C ALA A 64 2.75 24.32 17.88
N TRP A 65 3.37 23.17 17.66
CA TRP A 65 3.64 22.65 16.31
C TRP A 65 2.37 22.35 15.52
N VAL A 66 1.36 21.74 16.15
CA VAL A 66 0.06 21.47 15.52
C VAL A 66 -0.67 22.78 15.22
N ALA A 67 -0.56 23.81 16.07
CA ALA A 67 -1.10 25.13 15.77
C ALA A 67 -0.39 25.78 14.57
N ALA A 68 0.94 25.76 14.54
CA ALA A 68 1.73 26.28 13.43
C ALA A 68 1.45 25.53 12.11
N LEU A 69 1.39 24.20 12.17
CA LEU A 69 0.95 23.36 11.05
C LEU A 69 -0.50 23.64 10.66
N GLY A 70 -1.39 23.94 11.62
CA GLY A 70 -2.77 24.32 11.34
C GLY A 70 -2.87 25.62 10.56
N HIS A 71 -2.03 26.61 10.85
CA HIS A 71 -1.96 27.85 10.08
C HIS A 71 -1.45 27.63 8.66
N LEU A 72 -0.40 26.82 8.49
CA LEU A 72 0.14 26.46 7.17
C LEU A 72 -0.83 25.58 6.37
N ALA A 73 -1.38 24.54 6.99
CA ALA A 73 -2.36 23.63 6.38
C ALA A 73 -3.68 24.33 6.09
N GLY A 74 -4.06 25.35 6.86
CA GLY A 74 -5.22 26.19 6.56
C GLY A 74 -5.04 26.97 5.25
N ARG A 75 -3.84 27.52 5.00
CA ARG A 75 -3.50 28.19 3.74
C ARG A 75 -3.29 27.23 2.57
N ALA A 76 -2.74 26.04 2.85
CA ALA A 76 -2.41 25.02 1.87
C ALA A 76 -3.36 23.81 1.93
N ARG A 77 -4.62 24.02 2.29
CA ARG A 77 -5.58 22.95 2.58
C ARG A 77 -5.82 22.05 1.37
N GLN A 78 -5.96 22.66 0.20
CA GLN A 78 -6.11 21.96 -1.07
C GLN A 78 -4.86 21.15 -1.44
N PHE A 79 -3.67 21.72 -1.22
CA PHE A 79 -2.40 21.01 -1.41
C PHE A 79 -2.29 19.79 -0.49
N GLY A 80 -2.77 19.90 0.74
CA GLY A 80 -2.86 18.78 1.68
C GLY A 80 -3.68 17.60 1.19
N VAL A 81 -4.82 17.88 0.56
CA VAL A 81 -5.66 16.83 -0.04
C VAL A 81 -4.94 16.18 -1.20
N VAL A 82 -4.31 16.99 -2.06
CA VAL A 82 -3.51 16.46 -3.19
C VAL A 82 -2.39 15.55 -2.69
N VAL A 83 -1.65 15.96 -1.66
CA VAL A 83 -0.60 15.12 -1.04
C VAL A 83 -1.20 13.85 -0.43
N ALA A 84 -2.32 13.95 0.28
CA ALA A 84 -2.98 12.77 0.87
C ALA A 84 -3.50 11.78 -0.19
N VAL A 85 -3.90 12.28 -1.36
CA VAL A 85 -4.35 11.48 -2.51
C VAL A 85 -3.17 10.85 -3.26
N LEU A 86 -2.10 11.62 -3.49
CA LEU A 86 -0.93 11.16 -4.24
C LEU A 86 0.02 10.30 -3.42
N TYR A 87 0.09 10.52 -2.10
CA TYR A 87 1.00 9.79 -1.21
C TYR A 87 0.83 8.27 -1.31
N PRO A 88 -0.38 7.70 -1.26
CA PRO A 88 -0.59 6.25 -1.42
C PRO A 88 -0.09 5.69 -2.75
N VAL A 89 -0.26 6.45 -3.83
CA VAL A 89 0.28 6.09 -5.16
C VAL A 89 1.81 6.10 -5.11
N GLY A 90 2.41 7.14 -4.52
CA GLY A 90 3.85 7.23 -4.34
C GLY A 90 4.42 6.09 -3.50
N VAL A 91 3.75 5.70 -2.40
CA VAL A 91 4.17 4.57 -1.57
C VAL A 91 4.03 3.24 -2.31
N PHE A 92 2.93 3.04 -3.05
CA PHE A 92 2.78 1.87 -3.91
C PHE A 92 3.97 1.76 -4.88
N LEU A 93 4.26 2.85 -5.58
CA LEU A 93 5.36 2.89 -6.55
C LEU A 93 6.72 2.65 -5.89
N LEU A 94 6.95 3.19 -4.70
CA LEU A 94 8.24 3.09 -4.03
C LEU A 94 8.46 1.73 -3.36
N VAL A 95 7.40 1.13 -2.81
CA VAL A 95 7.47 -0.05 -1.95
C VAL A 95 7.17 -1.35 -2.70
N TRP A 96 6.26 -1.32 -3.68
CA TRP A 96 5.70 -2.52 -4.30
C TRP A 96 5.94 -2.61 -5.81
N HIS A 97 6.31 -1.51 -6.49
CA HIS A 97 6.69 -1.58 -7.89
C HIS A 97 7.95 -2.44 -8.07
N PRO A 98 8.03 -3.32 -9.09
CA PRO A 98 9.18 -4.21 -9.28
C PRO A 98 10.55 -3.50 -9.31
N MET A 99 10.60 -2.29 -9.87
CA MET A 99 11.84 -1.51 -10.00
C MET A 99 12.36 -0.95 -8.67
N TYR A 100 11.47 -0.43 -7.81
CA TYR A 100 11.87 0.26 -6.57
C TYR A 100 11.67 -0.60 -5.32
N GLY A 101 10.63 -1.45 -5.33
CA GLY A 101 10.34 -2.38 -4.24
C GLY A 101 11.42 -3.45 -4.03
N ALA A 102 12.31 -3.65 -5.01
CA ALA A 102 13.49 -4.50 -4.90
C ALA A 102 14.46 -4.01 -3.80
N TYR A 103 14.49 -2.70 -3.51
CA TYR A 103 15.31 -2.14 -2.43
C TYR A 103 14.69 -2.34 -1.04
N PHE A 104 13.40 -2.65 -0.97
CA PHE A 104 12.64 -2.79 0.27
C PHE A 104 12.08 -4.21 0.39
N THR A 105 12.92 -5.24 0.48
CA THR A 105 12.47 -6.64 0.50
C THR A 105 11.81 -7.06 1.82
N SER A 106 12.19 -6.42 2.92
CA SER A 106 11.65 -6.74 4.25
C SER A 106 10.20 -6.27 4.40
N LEU A 107 9.28 -7.21 4.66
CA LEU A 107 7.86 -6.93 4.96
C LEU A 107 7.71 -5.85 6.04
N TRP A 108 8.52 -5.92 7.10
CA TRP A 108 8.45 -4.98 8.21
C TRP A 108 8.86 -3.56 7.80
N THR A 109 9.84 -3.43 6.91
CA THR A 109 10.24 -2.14 6.35
C THR A 109 9.11 -1.57 5.49
N ARG A 110 8.47 -2.40 4.66
CA ARG A 110 7.30 -2.00 3.86
C ARG A 110 6.16 -1.49 4.73
N LEU A 111 5.80 -2.25 5.76
CA LEU A 111 4.73 -1.89 6.71
C LEU A 111 5.07 -0.62 7.50
N ALA A 112 6.33 -0.45 7.91
CA ALA A 112 6.75 0.76 8.60
C ALA A 112 6.67 1.99 7.70
N LEU A 113 7.11 1.91 6.44
CA LEU A 113 7.01 3.02 5.49
C LEU A 113 5.56 3.43 5.22
N LEU A 114 4.68 2.44 5.03
CA LEU A 114 3.23 2.65 4.92
C LEU A 114 2.69 3.36 6.17
N TYR A 115 2.98 2.85 7.36
CA TYR A 115 2.48 3.40 8.60
C TYR A 115 2.98 4.83 8.86
N LEU A 116 4.28 5.09 8.64
CA LEU A 116 4.91 6.38 8.90
C LEU A 116 4.28 7.47 8.05
N GLY A 117 4.22 7.31 6.73
CA GLY A 117 3.64 8.39 5.93
C GLY A 117 2.11 8.40 5.91
N ALA A 118 1.42 7.29 6.22
CA ALA A 118 -0.01 7.34 6.57
C ALA A 118 -0.23 8.30 7.74
N SER A 119 0.63 8.20 8.74
CA SER A 119 0.56 9.01 9.95
C SER A 119 0.96 10.47 9.67
N LEU A 120 1.91 10.75 8.77
CA LEU A 120 2.18 12.14 8.31
C LEU A 120 0.97 12.76 7.62
N CYS A 121 0.38 12.02 6.68
CA CYS A 121 -0.81 12.49 5.95
C CYS A 121 -1.97 12.71 6.92
N ALA A 122 -2.19 11.80 7.86
CA ALA A 122 -3.23 11.93 8.87
C ALA A 122 -3.02 13.14 9.78
N LEU A 123 -1.78 13.44 10.17
CA LEU A 123 -1.45 14.64 10.95
C LEU A 123 -1.71 15.93 10.15
N TRP A 124 -1.35 15.94 8.87
CA TRP A 124 -1.62 17.08 7.99
C TRP A 124 -3.14 17.31 7.81
N LEU A 125 -3.89 16.25 7.52
CA LEU A 125 -5.35 16.31 7.41
C LEU A 125 -6.00 16.73 8.72
N TYR A 126 -5.52 16.24 9.86
CA TYR A 126 -5.99 16.69 11.17
C TYR A 126 -5.73 18.18 11.41
N ALA A 127 -4.55 18.69 11.00
CA ALA A 127 -4.22 20.10 11.14
C ALA A 127 -5.14 21.01 10.30
N GLY A 128 -5.52 20.59 9.09
CA GLY A 128 -6.45 21.32 8.22
C GLY A 128 -7.95 21.11 8.52
N TRP A 129 -8.30 20.00 9.17
CA TRP A 129 -9.66 19.61 9.54
C TRP A 129 -9.71 19.02 10.97
N PRO A 130 -9.58 19.85 12.01
CA PRO A 130 -9.49 19.38 13.39
C PRO A 130 -10.82 18.87 13.96
N GLN A 131 -11.91 18.93 13.20
CA GLN A 131 -13.24 18.51 13.64
C GLN A 131 -13.36 16.99 13.85
N ARG A 132 -12.44 16.20 13.26
CA ARG A 132 -12.39 14.74 13.40
C ARG A 132 -11.20 14.33 14.29
N PRO A 133 -11.31 13.23 15.05
CA PRO A 133 -10.18 12.76 15.85
C PRO A 133 -9.01 12.31 14.95
N PRO A 134 -7.74 12.53 15.35
CA PRO A 134 -6.57 12.14 14.55
C PRO A 134 -6.57 10.66 14.12
N VAL A 135 -7.08 9.79 14.98
CA VAL A 135 -7.22 8.35 14.71
C VAL A 135 -8.14 8.08 13.52
N ALA A 136 -9.21 8.85 13.35
CA ALA A 136 -10.10 8.68 12.20
C ALA A 136 -9.39 9.04 10.88
N TRP A 137 -8.55 10.10 10.89
CA TRP A 137 -7.73 10.44 9.73
C TRP A 137 -6.72 9.35 9.39
N LEU A 138 -6.07 8.75 10.38
CA LEU A 138 -5.15 7.63 10.14
C LEU A 138 -5.82 6.41 9.57
N VAL A 139 -6.93 5.98 10.18
CA VAL A 139 -7.69 4.84 9.68
C VAL A 139 -8.17 5.12 8.26
N GLY A 140 -8.68 6.33 8.00
CA GLY A 140 -9.09 6.74 6.66
C GLY A 140 -7.95 6.66 5.64
N VAL A 141 -6.77 7.19 5.98
CA VAL A 141 -5.59 7.16 5.10
C VAL A 141 -5.04 5.75 4.90
N LEU A 142 -5.07 4.89 5.93
CA LEU A 142 -4.67 3.48 5.81
C LEU A 142 -5.64 2.69 4.93
N LEU A 143 -6.95 2.86 5.13
CA LEU A 143 -7.97 2.23 4.27
C LEU A 143 -7.84 2.70 2.83
N TYR A 144 -7.67 4.01 2.62
CA TYR A 144 -7.44 4.55 1.28
C TYR A 144 -6.18 3.98 0.63
N GLN A 145 -5.09 3.79 1.38
CA GLN A 145 -3.89 3.10 0.86
C GLN A 145 -4.15 1.67 0.45
N VAL A 146 -4.94 0.91 1.22
CA VAL A 146 -5.29 -0.48 0.87
C VAL A 146 -6.11 -0.52 -0.41
N VAL A 147 -7.10 0.35 -0.55
CA VAL A 147 -7.93 0.45 -1.76
C VAL A 147 -7.10 0.90 -2.96
N ALA A 148 -6.27 1.93 -2.80
CA ALA A 148 -5.38 2.41 -3.86
C ALA A 148 -4.39 1.32 -4.29
N TYR A 149 -3.82 0.57 -3.34
CA TYR A 149 -2.97 -0.58 -3.62
C TYR A 149 -3.72 -1.65 -4.42
N ALA A 150 -4.92 -2.04 -3.99
CA ALA A 150 -5.72 -3.06 -4.68
C ALA A 150 -6.04 -2.62 -6.11
N LEU A 151 -6.47 -1.36 -6.30
CA LEU A 151 -6.73 -0.79 -7.61
C LEU A 151 -5.49 -0.81 -8.50
N LEU A 152 -4.34 -0.31 -8.02
CA LEU A 152 -3.11 -0.28 -8.80
C LEU A 152 -2.59 -1.68 -9.12
N TRP A 153 -2.73 -2.63 -8.19
CA TRP A 153 -2.33 -4.02 -8.38
C TRP A 153 -3.17 -4.73 -9.44
N PHE A 154 -4.50 -4.58 -9.40
CA PHE A 154 -5.40 -5.27 -10.32
C PHE A 154 -5.56 -4.54 -11.67
N LEU A 155 -5.47 -3.21 -11.70
CA LEU A 155 -5.54 -2.43 -12.94
C LEU A 155 -4.19 -2.35 -13.67
N GLY A 156 -3.06 -2.45 -12.97
CA GLY A 156 -1.73 -2.39 -13.60
C GLY A 156 -1.54 -3.34 -14.78
N PRO A 157 -2.00 -4.61 -14.70
CA PRO A 157 -1.91 -5.55 -15.81
C PRO A 157 -2.96 -5.37 -16.93
N VAL A 158 -3.88 -4.41 -16.82
CA VAL A 158 -4.87 -4.10 -17.86
C VAL A 158 -4.14 -3.47 -19.05
N SER A 159 -3.93 -4.29 -20.08
CA SER A 159 -3.18 -3.91 -21.27
C SER A 159 -3.81 -4.57 -22.49
N PRO A 160 -3.65 -4.01 -23.70
CA PRO A 160 -3.96 -4.73 -24.93
C PRO A 160 -2.91 -5.79 -25.31
N TYR A 161 -1.74 -5.80 -24.66
CA TYR A 161 -0.63 -6.68 -25.04
C TYR A 161 -0.82 -8.13 -24.56
N PRO A 162 -0.91 -9.15 -25.44
CA PRO A 162 -1.30 -10.51 -25.08
C PRO A 162 -0.33 -11.24 -24.14
N LEU A 163 0.94 -10.79 -24.06
CA LEU A 163 1.96 -11.42 -23.22
C LEU A 163 2.31 -10.60 -21.95
N SER A 164 1.42 -9.69 -21.53
CA SER A 164 1.68 -8.83 -20.34
C SER A 164 1.36 -9.49 -18.99
N LEU A 165 0.61 -10.58 -18.98
CA LEU A 165 0.15 -11.25 -17.77
C LEU A 165 0.78 -12.64 -17.64
N GLY A 166 0.93 -13.09 -16.40
CA GLY A 166 1.56 -14.37 -16.09
C GLY A 166 0.69 -15.59 -16.45
N TRP A 167 1.13 -16.75 -15.96
CA TRP A 167 0.51 -18.04 -16.20
C TRP A 167 -1.02 -18.04 -15.98
N SER A 168 -1.68 -18.90 -16.76
CA SER A 168 -3.12 -19.20 -16.66
C SER A 168 -4.07 -18.06 -17.03
N GLU A 169 -3.61 -16.95 -17.61
CA GLU A 169 -4.52 -15.92 -18.14
C GLU A 169 -5.38 -16.47 -19.29
N THR A 170 -4.74 -17.02 -20.31
CA THR A 170 -5.44 -17.52 -21.51
C THR A 170 -6.46 -18.59 -21.16
N SER A 171 -6.12 -19.49 -20.21
CA SER A 171 -7.04 -20.52 -19.73
C SER A 171 -8.28 -19.91 -19.07
N ARG A 172 -8.15 -18.79 -18.34
CA ARG A 172 -9.31 -18.14 -17.70
C ARG A 172 -10.28 -17.57 -18.73
N TYR A 173 -9.79 -16.92 -19.77
CA TYR A 173 -10.64 -16.40 -20.83
C TYR A 173 -11.21 -17.51 -21.71
N TYR A 174 -10.43 -18.57 -21.97
CA TYR A 174 -10.93 -19.76 -22.65
C TYR A 174 -12.05 -20.43 -21.86
N TYR A 175 -11.91 -20.66 -20.56
CA TYR A 175 -12.98 -21.27 -19.77
C TYR A 175 -14.22 -20.37 -19.66
N ALA A 176 -14.03 -19.05 -19.60
CA ALA A 176 -15.13 -18.09 -19.62
C ALA A 176 -15.90 -18.08 -20.95
N SER A 177 -15.21 -18.25 -22.08
CA SER A 177 -15.86 -18.26 -23.40
C SER A 177 -16.68 -19.52 -23.69
N LEU A 178 -16.42 -20.64 -22.98
CA LEU A 178 -17.14 -21.92 -23.20
C LEU A 178 -18.65 -21.81 -23.00
N PHE A 179 -19.13 -20.92 -22.12
CA PHE A 179 -20.56 -20.65 -21.94
C PHE A 179 -21.23 -20.09 -23.20
N LEU A 180 -20.45 -19.45 -24.08
CA LEU A 180 -20.92 -18.90 -25.35
C LEU A 180 -20.28 -19.61 -26.56
N SER A 181 -19.76 -20.83 -26.37
CA SER A 181 -19.07 -21.60 -27.41
C SER A 181 -19.85 -21.74 -28.74
N PRO A 182 -21.19 -21.94 -28.78
CA PRO A 182 -21.88 -22.04 -30.06
C PRO A 182 -21.81 -20.75 -30.88
N ARG A 183 -21.84 -19.60 -30.19
CA ARG A 183 -21.79 -18.28 -30.83
C ARG A 183 -20.35 -17.89 -31.21
N LEU A 184 -19.38 -18.23 -30.37
CA LEU A 184 -17.98 -17.83 -30.55
C LEU A 184 -17.20 -18.78 -31.46
N TYR A 185 -17.50 -20.07 -31.41
CA TYR A 185 -16.72 -21.13 -32.06
C TYR A 185 -17.52 -21.91 -33.12
N GLY A 186 -18.84 -21.73 -33.19
CA GLY A 186 -19.71 -22.46 -34.12
C GLY A 186 -20.03 -23.89 -33.69
N PHE A 187 -19.57 -24.34 -32.52
CA PHE A 187 -19.90 -25.65 -31.95
C PHE A 187 -20.15 -25.57 -30.45
N ARG A 188 -20.90 -26.54 -29.92
CA ARG A 188 -21.14 -26.68 -28.47
C ARG A 188 -19.94 -27.34 -27.82
N ALA A 189 -19.17 -26.58 -27.04
CA ALA A 189 -18.15 -27.13 -26.16
C ALA A 189 -18.73 -27.47 -24.79
N ALA A 190 -18.09 -28.40 -24.07
CA ALA A 190 -18.44 -28.68 -22.68
C ALA A 190 -18.21 -27.43 -21.82
N TRP A 191 -19.05 -27.23 -20.81
CA TRP A 191 -18.87 -26.16 -19.84
C TRP A 191 -17.61 -26.39 -18.98
N PRO A 192 -17.03 -25.33 -18.40
CA PRO A 192 -15.85 -25.47 -17.56
C PRO A 192 -16.17 -26.29 -16.32
N ALA A 193 -15.44 -27.39 -16.11
CA ALA A 193 -15.63 -28.27 -14.96
C ALA A 193 -15.16 -27.63 -13.64
N LEU A 194 -14.15 -26.77 -13.70
CA LEU A 194 -13.58 -26.08 -12.54
C LEU A 194 -14.16 -24.68 -12.43
N HIS A 195 -14.58 -24.28 -11.22
CA HIS A 195 -15.06 -22.93 -10.91
C HIS A 195 -16.08 -22.33 -11.91
N PRO A 196 -17.17 -23.04 -12.26
CA PRO A 196 -18.13 -22.59 -13.27
C PRO A 196 -18.76 -21.23 -12.94
N SER A 197 -19.06 -20.96 -11.67
CA SER A 197 -19.61 -19.66 -11.23
C SER A 197 -18.67 -18.49 -11.53
N ARG A 198 -17.37 -18.66 -11.27
CA ARG A 198 -16.35 -17.65 -11.57
C ARG A 198 -16.28 -17.39 -13.08
N TYR A 199 -16.23 -18.45 -13.88
CA TYR A 199 -16.13 -18.32 -15.33
C TYR A 199 -17.41 -17.78 -15.97
N LEU A 200 -18.57 -18.03 -15.36
CA LEU A 200 -19.82 -17.44 -15.79
C LEU A 200 -19.79 -15.91 -15.63
N LEU A 201 -19.36 -15.41 -14.46
CA LEU A 201 -19.18 -13.96 -14.26
C LEU A 201 -18.11 -13.39 -15.20
N GLN A 202 -17.01 -14.12 -15.41
CA GLN A 202 -15.95 -13.73 -16.34
C GLN A 202 -16.42 -13.74 -17.82
N SER A 203 -17.51 -14.43 -18.14
CA SER A 203 -18.04 -14.55 -19.51
C SER A 203 -18.75 -13.28 -20.00
N ILE A 204 -19.12 -12.37 -19.11
CA ILE A 204 -19.94 -11.18 -19.41
C ILE A 204 -19.41 -10.36 -20.61
N PRO A 205 -18.11 -10.04 -20.72
CA PRO A 205 -17.60 -9.31 -21.89
C PRO A 205 -17.86 -10.01 -23.24
N PHE A 206 -17.88 -11.34 -23.27
CA PHE A 206 -18.15 -12.10 -24.51
C PHE A 206 -19.61 -12.00 -24.99
N TRP A 207 -20.54 -11.55 -24.14
CA TRP A 207 -21.95 -11.36 -24.54
C TRP A 207 -22.11 -10.21 -25.53
N PHE A 208 -21.21 -9.22 -25.46
CA PHE A 208 -21.20 -8.01 -26.28
C PHE A 208 -20.40 -8.17 -27.58
N GLY A 209 -20.11 -9.41 -27.99
CA GLY A 209 -19.38 -9.72 -29.21
C GLY A 209 -17.87 -9.77 -28.99
N THR A 210 -17.11 -9.42 -30.02
CA THR A 210 -15.65 -9.40 -30.01
C THR A 210 -15.14 -8.10 -29.41
N LEU A 211 -14.95 -8.07 -28.08
CA LEU A 211 -14.34 -6.94 -27.40
C LEU A 211 -12.80 -7.05 -27.39
N PRO A 212 -12.07 -5.93 -27.35
CA PRO A 212 -10.62 -5.95 -27.18
C PRO A 212 -10.19 -6.63 -25.87
N LEU A 213 -9.04 -7.29 -25.89
CA LEU A 213 -8.47 -8.01 -24.73
C LEU A 213 -8.40 -7.16 -23.45
N TRP A 214 -8.10 -5.87 -23.56
CA TRP A 214 -8.04 -4.98 -22.39
C TRP A 214 -9.38 -4.87 -21.67
N VAL A 215 -10.52 -5.01 -22.37
CA VAL A 215 -11.86 -4.98 -21.75
C VAL A 215 -12.09 -6.22 -20.90
N HIS A 216 -11.69 -7.39 -21.41
CA HIS A 216 -11.74 -8.65 -20.65
C HIS A 216 -10.88 -8.57 -19.38
N ARG A 217 -9.70 -7.94 -19.49
CA ARG A 217 -8.80 -7.69 -18.36
C ARG A 217 -9.36 -6.68 -17.36
N ALA A 218 -9.95 -5.59 -17.83
CA ALA A 218 -10.58 -4.59 -16.97
C ALA A 218 -11.75 -5.19 -16.20
N TRP A 219 -12.56 -6.02 -16.87
CA TRP A 219 -13.64 -6.75 -16.22
C TRP A 219 -13.13 -7.75 -15.18
N GLN A 220 -12.07 -8.50 -15.53
CA GLN A 220 -11.42 -9.39 -14.57
C GLN A 220 -10.90 -8.63 -13.33
N ALA A 221 -10.28 -7.47 -13.52
CA ALA A 221 -9.82 -6.62 -12.43
C ALA A 221 -10.98 -6.14 -11.55
N ALA A 222 -12.09 -5.72 -12.15
CA ALA A 222 -13.29 -5.31 -11.44
C ALA A 222 -13.93 -6.44 -10.62
N LEU A 223 -13.89 -7.69 -11.10
CA LEU A 223 -14.36 -8.85 -10.35
C LEU A 223 -13.45 -9.25 -9.17
N TRP A 224 -12.24 -8.72 -9.09
CA TRP A 224 -11.25 -9.07 -8.06
C TRP A 224 -11.05 -8.02 -6.98
N ILE A 225 -11.52 -6.79 -7.22
CA ILE A 225 -11.57 -5.69 -6.25
C ILE A 225 -12.83 -5.81 -5.41
#